data_AF-A0A4Q3U8W2-F1
#
_entry.id   AF-A0A4Q3U8W2-F1
#
_cell.length_a   1.000
_cell.length_b   1.000
_cell.length_c   1.000
_cell.angle_alpha   90.00
_cell.angle_beta   90.00
_cell.angle_gamma   90.00
#
_symmetry.space_group_name_H-M   'P 1'
#
loop_
_entity.id
_entity.type
_entity.pdbx_description
1 polymer ?
#
loop_
_entity_poly.entity_id
_entity_poly.type
_entity_poly.pdbx_seq_one_letter_code
_entity_poly.pdbx_strand_id
1 'polypeptide(L)'
;MRSVAFLACLIIASSTSAQLPSWDNVVSTAKAAWKKTVEAGKPLAEQIAKETPERFRIAKNQALSLVRRAEKMANGADLQHKKELAAELWRVRGSLDLMALLDPQTLKMFGIDVPDLNKLRANVNRQLSKLRV
;
A
#
# COMPACT_ATOMS: atom_id res chain seq x y z
N MET A 1 -44.26 -20.88 -43.92
CA MET A 1 -43.75 -20.57 -42.56
C MET A 1 -42.36 -21.17 -42.41
N ARG A 2 -41.40 -20.43 -41.82
CA ARG A 2 -39.96 -20.72 -41.58
C ARG A 2 -38.99 -19.88 -42.44
N SER A 3 -38.91 -18.56 -42.20
CA SER A 3 -37.75 -17.74 -42.61
C SER A 3 -37.65 -16.37 -41.90
N VAL A 4 -38.06 -16.28 -40.64
CA VAL A 4 -37.85 -15.05 -39.83
C VAL A 4 -37.10 -15.33 -38.54
N ALA A 5 -37.16 -16.56 -38.01
CA ALA A 5 -36.44 -16.94 -36.79
C ALA A 5 -34.91 -17.12 -36.98
N PHE A 6 -34.43 -17.37 -38.20
CA PHE A 6 -32.99 -17.58 -38.46
C PHE A 6 -32.18 -16.30 -38.63
N LEU A 7 -32.83 -15.17 -38.99
CA LEU A 7 -32.15 -13.88 -39.16
C LEU A 7 -32.03 -13.08 -37.86
N ALA A 8 -32.92 -13.31 -36.88
CA ALA A 8 -32.86 -12.63 -35.59
C ALA A 8 -31.75 -13.18 -34.66
N CYS A 9 -31.34 -14.44 -34.84
CA CYS A 9 -30.28 -15.04 -34.01
C CYS A 9 -28.86 -14.70 -34.46
N LEU A 10 -28.65 -14.21 -35.70
CA LEU A 10 -27.31 -13.89 -36.19
C LEU A 10 -26.87 -12.44 -35.91
N ILE A 11 -27.80 -11.54 -35.59
CA ILE A 11 -27.50 -10.13 -35.31
C ILE A 11 -27.10 -9.91 -33.83
N ILE A 12 -27.47 -10.82 -32.93
CA ILE A 12 -27.13 -10.70 -31.50
C ILE A 12 -25.72 -11.24 -31.18
N ALA A 13 -25.08 -11.95 -32.12
CA ALA A 13 -23.74 -12.51 -31.92
C ALA A 13 -22.59 -11.55 -32.32
N SER A 14 -22.88 -10.32 -32.76
CA SER A 14 -21.85 -9.40 -33.28
C SER A 14 -21.74 -8.04 -32.57
N SER A 15 -22.50 -7.77 -31.52
CA SER A 15 -22.49 -6.44 -30.86
C SER A 15 -21.92 -6.39 -29.44
N THR A 16 -21.24 -7.43 -28.97
CA THR A 16 -20.49 -7.35 -27.71
C THR A 16 -19.10 -7.93 -27.89
N SER A 17 -18.28 -7.24 -28.69
CA SER A 17 -16.88 -7.13 -28.29
C SER A 17 -16.91 -6.42 -26.93
N ALA A 18 -16.76 -7.18 -25.84
CA ALA A 18 -16.44 -6.62 -24.55
C ALA A 18 -15.07 -5.94 -24.72
N GLN A 19 -15.12 -4.68 -25.12
CA GLN A 19 -13.95 -3.85 -25.32
C GLN A 19 -13.29 -3.75 -23.95
N LEU A 20 -12.15 -4.42 -23.79
CA LEU A 20 -11.41 -4.40 -22.54
C LEU A 20 -11.24 -2.94 -22.12
N PRO A 21 -11.56 -2.58 -20.86
CA PRO A 21 -11.44 -1.21 -20.42
C PRO A 21 -10.01 -0.74 -20.71
N SER A 22 -9.88 0.44 -21.32
CA SER A 22 -8.56 1.01 -21.57
C SER A 22 -7.77 1.04 -20.27
N TRP A 23 -6.45 0.89 -20.37
CA TRP A 23 -5.56 0.98 -19.20
C TRP A 23 -5.81 2.27 -18.39
N ASP A 24 -6.15 3.36 -19.06
CA ASP A 24 -6.51 4.63 -18.42
C ASP A 24 -7.78 4.52 -17.57
N ASN A 25 -8.81 3.80 -18.04
CA ASN A 25 -10.04 3.56 -17.28
C ASN A 25 -9.81 2.61 -16.09
N VAL A 26 -8.94 1.60 -16.25
CA VAL A 26 -8.56 0.71 -15.13
C VAL A 26 -7.79 1.49 -14.07
N VAL A 27 -6.82 2.30 -14.47
CA VAL A 27 -6.02 3.13 -13.56
C VAL A 27 -6.89 4.19 -12.89
N SER A 28 -7.81 4.84 -13.59
CA SER A 28 -8.71 5.85 -13.01
C SER A 28 -9.66 5.22 -11.98
N THR A 29 -10.23 4.05 -12.29
CA THR A 29 -11.10 3.29 -11.38
C THR A 29 -10.33 2.82 -10.15
N ALA A 30 -9.12 2.31 -10.33
CA ALA A 30 -8.24 1.91 -9.23
C ALA A 30 -7.86 3.10 -8.34
N LYS A 31 -7.56 4.26 -8.93
CA LYS A 31 -7.29 5.50 -8.18
C LYS A 31 -8.52 5.96 -7.40
N ALA A 32 -9.71 5.90 -7.99
CA ALA A 32 -10.95 6.27 -7.33
C ALA A 32 -11.29 5.32 -6.16
N ALA A 33 -11.14 4.02 -6.37
CA ALA A 33 -11.32 3.01 -5.32
C ALA A 33 -10.30 3.20 -4.18
N TRP A 34 -9.02 3.41 -4.51
CA TRP A 34 -7.97 3.69 -3.54
C TRP A 34 -8.28 4.95 -2.73
N LYS A 35 -8.68 6.04 -3.40
CA LYS A 35 -9.08 7.28 -2.73
C LYS A 35 -10.23 7.04 -1.76
N LYS A 36 -11.26 6.30 -2.16
CA LYS A 36 -12.40 5.94 -1.30
C LYS A 36 -11.96 5.11 -0.08
N THR A 37 -11.05 4.16 -0.26
CA THR A 37 -10.50 3.36 0.84
C THR A 37 -9.67 4.20 1.80
N VAL A 38 -8.87 5.13 1.29
CA VAL A 38 -8.09 6.08 2.09
C VAL A 38 -9.00 7.01 2.89
N GLU A 39 -10.03 7.57 2.25
CA GLU A 39 -11.01 8.45 2.91
C GLU A 39 -11.79 7.71 4.00
N ALA A 40 -12.14 6.44 3.77
CA ALA A 40 -12.79 5.60 4.78
C ALA A 40 -11.83 5.18 5.91
N GLY A 41 -10.54 4.97 5.60
CA GLY A 41 -9.52 4.55 6.56
C GLY A 41 -8.97 5.69 7.43
N LYS A 42 -9.03 6.94 6.93
CA LYS A 42 -8.56 8.14 7.63
C LYS A 42 -9.20 8.36 9.01
N PRO A 43 -10.53 8.33 9.21
CA PRO A 43 -11.12 8.53 10.54
C PRO A 43 -10.70 7.44 11.52
N LEU A 44 -10.57 6.19 11.07
CA LEU A 44 -10.07 5.09 11.90
C LEU A 44 -8.59 5.29 12.27
N ALA A 45 -7.76 5.72 11.32
CA ALA A 45 -6.36 6.02 11.58
C ALA A 45 -6.21 7.17 12.57
N GLU A 46 -7.00 8.24 12.44
CA GLU A 46 -7.03 9.37 13.36
C GLU A 46 -7.51 8.96 14.76
N GLN A 47 -8.52 8.09 14.86
CA GLN A 47 -8.98 7.56 16.13
C GLN A 47 -7.88 6.75 16.83
N ILE A 48 -7.25 5.80 16.12
CA ILE A 48 -6.16 4.99 16.66
C ILE A 48 -4.97 5.88 17.07
N ALA A 49 -4.69 6.94 16.31
CA ALA A 49 -3.65 7.93 16.62
C ALA A 49 -3.93 8.70 17.91
N LYS A 50 -5.19 9.02 18.20
CA LYS A 50 -5.61 9.66 19.45
C LYS A 50 -5.59 8.70 20.64
N GLU A 51 -6.06 7.47 20.44
CA GLU A 51 -6.15 6.46 21.51
C GLU A 51 -4.77 5.89 21.87
N THR A 52 -3.87 5.77 20.90
CA THR A 52 -2.58 5.09 21.05
C THR A 52 -1.40 5.84 20.41
N PRO A 53 -1.15 7.10 20.81
CA PRO A 53 -0.11 7.95 20.21
C PRO A 53 1.29 7.33 20.29
N GLU A 54 1.59 6.65 21.40
CA GLU A 54 2.88 5.97 21.59
C GLU A 54 3.16 4.87 20.56
N ARG A 55 2.12 4.19 20.04
CA ARG A 55 2.31 3.16 19.00
C ARG A 55 2.92 3.75 17.74
N PHE A 56 2.55 4.97 17.38
CA PHE A 56 3.09 5.65 16.21
C PHE A 56 4.55 6.07 16.43
N ARG A 57 4.89 6.60 17.61
CA ARG A 57 6.27 6.92 17.97
C ARG A 57 7.16 5.67 18.01
N ILE A 58 6.65 4.57 18.56
CA ILE A 58 7.34 3.27 18.59
C ILE A 58 7.55 2.75 17.16
N ALA A 59 6.52 2.79 16.31
CA ALA A 59 6.63 2.32 14.92
C ALA A 59 7.67 3.12 14.12
N LYS A 60 7.78 4.44 14.33
CA LYS A 60 8.86 5.26 13.77
C LYS A 60 10.24 4.75 14.19
N ASN A 61 10.45 4.59 15.49
CA ASN A 61 11.74 4.19 16.05
C ASN A 61 12.11 2.76 15.61
N GLN A 62 11.13 1.86 15.58
CA GLN A 62 11.28 0.51 15.03
C GLN A 62 11.67 0.56 13.57
N ALA A 63 11.02 1.36 12.73
CA ALA A 63 11.37 1.50 11.32
C ALA A 63 12.83 1.92 11.14
N LEU A 64 13.25 2.96 11.86
CA LEU A 64 14.63 3.45 11.81
C LEU A 64 15.64 2.39 12.25
N SER A 65 15.34 1.67 13.34
CA SER A 65 16.19 0.58 13.85
C SER A 65 16.29 -0.56 12.83
N LEU A 66 15.17 -0.99 12.25
CA LEU A 66 15.12 -2.06 11.26
C LEU A 66 15.85 -1.69 9.96
N VAL A 67 15.70 -0.46 9.48
CA VAL A 67 16.44 0.03 8.31
C VAL A 67 17.94 -0.03 8.58
N ARG A 68 18.41 0.46 9.74
CA ARG A 68 19.83 0.37 10.13
C ARG A 68 20.31 -1.08 10.26
N ARG A 69 19.50 -1.96 10.83
CA ARG A 69 19.80 -3.41 10.92
C ARG A 69 19.93 -4.01 9.52
N ALA A 70 19.01 -3.69 8.61
CA ALA A 70 19.05 -4.15 7.22
C ALA A 70 20.28 -3.64 6.46
N GLU A 71 20.66 -2.38 6.67
CA GLU A 71 21.87 -1.80 6.06
C GLU A 71 23.14 -2.48 6.55
N LYS A 72 23.22 -2.81 7.85
CA LYS A 72 24.34 -3.57 8.44
C LYS A 72 24.33 -5.04 8.02
N MET A 73 23.17 -5.58 7.67
CA MET A 73 22.98 -6.95 7.22
C MET A 73 23.34 -7.08 5.73
N ALA A 74 24.54 -6.62 5.37
CA ALA A 74 25.07 -6.73 4.02
C ALA A 74 25.69 -8.14 3.81
N ASN A 75 25.11 -8.89 2.87
CA ASN A 75 25.63 -10.08 2.18
C ASN A 75 26.02 -11.34 2.99
N GLY A 76 26.08 -11.32 4.33
CA GLY A 76 26.51 -12.48 5.13
C GLY A 76 25.43 -13.15 6.01
N ALA A 77 24.22 -12.60 6.08
CA ALA A 77 23.18 -13.16 6.95
C ALA A 77 22.52 -14.40 6.34
N ASP A 78 22.29 -15.40 7.18
CA ASP A 78 21.53 -16.59 6.85
C ASP A 78 20.13 -16.25 6.31
N LEU A 79 19.59 -17.14 5.48
CA LEU A 79 18.28 -17.01 4.86
C LEU A 79 17.18 -16.80 5.91
N GLN A 80 17.26 -17.48 7.05
CA GLN A 80 16.27 -17.34 8.12
C GLN A 80 16.25 -15.92 8.69
N HIS A 81 17.42 -15.35 8.97
CA HIS A 81 17.53 -13.96 9.45
C HIS A 81 17.02 -12.94 8.44
N LYS A 82 17.23 -13.17 7.14
CA LYS A 82 16.68 -12.32 6.08
C LYS A 82 15.15 -12.36 6.06
N LYS A 83 14.54 -13.54 6.21
CA LYS A 83 13.08 -13.72 6.27
C LYS A 83 12.47 -13.04 7.48
N GLU A 84 13.08 -13.19 8.65
CA GLU A 84 12.63 -12.55 9.89
C GLU A 84 12.69 -11.03 9.78
N LEU A 85 13.81 -10.49 9.29
CA LEU A 85 13.96 -9.06 9.07
C LEU A 85 12.97 -8.52 8.03
N ALA A 86 12.72 -9.27 6.96
CA ALA A 86 11.72 -8.91 5.95
C ALA A 86 10.30 -8.88 6.56
N ALA A 87 9.96 -9.83 7.43
CA ALA A 87 8.67 -9.86 8.13
C ALA A 87 8.52 -8.66 9.09
N GLU A 88 9.57 -8.31 9.84
CA GLU A 88 9.59 -7.14 10.71
C GLU A 88 9.42 -5.83 9.91
N LEU A 89 10.15 -5.68 8.80
CA LEU A 89 10.04 -4.52 7.90
C LEU A 89 8.64 -4.42 7.29
N TRP A 90 7.99 -5.53 6.94
CA TRP A 90 6.61 -5.55 6.43
C TRP A 90 5.60 -5.08 7.47
N ARG A 91 5.72 -5.52 8.73
CA ARG A 91 4.84 -5.09 9.82
C ARG A 91 4.94 -3.58 10.05
N VAL A 92 6.17 -3.07 10.07
CA VAL A 92 6.40 -1.64 10.30
C VAL A 92 5.97 -0.81 9.09
N ARG A 93 6.13 -1.31 7.85
CA ARG A 93 5.58 -0.66 6.65
C ARG A 93 4.08 -0.39 6.79
N GLY A 94 3.30 -1.36 7.24
CA GLY A 94 1.86 -1.17 7.46
C GLY A 94 1.55 -0.04 8.45
N SER A 95 2.36 0.11 9.50
CA SER A 95 2.23 1.21 10.45
C SER A 95 2.59 2.56 9.83
N LEU A 96 3.61 2.62 8.97
CA LEU A 96 3.97 3.84 8.23
C LEU A 96 2.92 4.21 7.17
N ASP A 97 2.27 3.21 6.57
CA ASP A 97 1.18 3.42 5.62
C ASP A 97 -0.06 3.98 6.34
N LEU A 98 -0.36 3.54 7.57
CA LEU A 98 -1.39 4.17 8.41
C LEU A 98 -1.05 5.62 8.79
N MET A 99 0.22 5.90 9.15
CA MET A 99 0.68 7.27 9.38
C MET A 99 0.47 8.17 8.16
N ALA A 100 0.67 7.63 6.95
CA ALA A 100 0.51 8.40 5.73
C ALA A 100 -0.93 8.82 5.44
N LEU A 101 -1.92 8.25 6.16
CA LEU A 101 -3.32 8.67 6.10
C LEU A 101 -3.63 9.85 7.02
N LEU A 102 -2.78 10.12 8.00
CA LEU A 102 -2.97 11.17 9.00
C LEU A 102 -2.67 12.53 8.40
N ASP A 103 -3.36 13.55 8.90
CA ASP A 103 -3.05 14.92 8.52
C ASP A 103 -1.65 15.36 9.04
N PRO A 104 -1.02 16.35 8.40
CA PRO A 104 0.33 16.79 8.79
C PRO A 104 0.45 17.33 10.22
N GLN A 105 -0.63 17.88 10.81
CA GLN A 105 -0.58 18.39 12.18
C GLN A 105 -0.55 17.23 13.17
N THR A 106 -1.39 16.22 12.97
CA THR A 106 -1.37 14.98 13.76
C THR A 106 -0.01 14.28 13.68
N LEU A 107 0.61 14.23 12.49
CA LEU A 107 1.96 13.68 12.34
C LEU A 107 3.02 14.45 13.16
N LYS A 108 2.94 15.78 13.19
CA LYS A 108 3.84 16.62 13.99
C LYS A 108 3.73 16.35 15.48
N MET A 109 2.55 15.98 15.98
CA MET A 109 2.38 15.59 17.39
C MET A 109 3.22 14.36 17.75
N PHE A 110 3.54 13.51 16.77
CA PHE A 110 4.41 12.35 16.92
C PHE A 110 5.89 12.64 16.58
N GLY A 111 6.24 13.91 16.36
CA GLY A 111 7.58 14.33 15.97
C GLY A 111 7.98 13.81 14.59
N ILE A 112 7.03 13.61 13.68
CA ILE A 112 7.26 13.26 12.28
C ILE A 112 6.72 14.37 11.39
N ASP A 113 7.49 14.73 10.37
CA ASP A 113 6.96 15.50 9.25
C ASP A 113 6.70 14.59 8.03
N VAL A 114 5.88 15.07 7.10
CA VAL A 114 5.53 14.33 5.88
C VAL A 114 6.77 13.96 5.04
N PRO A 115 7.76 14.86 4.85
CA PRO A 115 9.00 14.51 4.16
C PRO A 115 9.77 13.35 4.79
N ASP A 116 9.97 13.36 6.11
CA ASP A 116 10.73 12.30 6.79
C ASP A 116 9.96 10.99 6.82
N LEU A 117 8.62 11.03 6.97
CA LEU A 117 7.79 9.83 6.81
C LEU A 117 7.98 9.22 5.41
N ASN A 118 7.96 10.03 4.36
CA ASN A 118 8.14 9.55 2.99
C ASN A 118 9.54 8.99 2.74
N LYS A 119 10.59 9.64 3.26
CA LYS A 119 11.97 9.11 3.21
C LYS A 119 12.06 7.76 3.93
N LEU A 120 11.48 7.65 5.11
CA LEU A 120 11.48 6.42 5.91
C LEU A 120 10.74 5.28 5.20
N ARG A 121 9.57 5.56 4.61
CA ARG A 121 8.82 4.61 3.77
C ARG A 121 9.64 4.15 2.56
N ALA A 122 10.29 5.08 1.87
CA ALA A 122 11.15 4.77 0.74
C ALA A 122 12.34 3.87 1.15
N ASN A 123 12.94 4.14 2.31
CA ASN A 123 14.03 3.33 2.84
C ASN A 123 13.55 1.92 3.22
N VAL A 124 12.43 1.78 3.93
CA VAL A 124 11.84 0.47 4.26
C VAL A 124 11.55 -0.33 2.99
N ASN A 125 10.94 0.29 1.97
CA ASN A 125 10.67 -0.35 0.69
C ASN A 125 11.95 -0.79 -0.04
N ARG A 126 13.00 0.04 0.01
CA ARG A 126 14.32 -0.29 -0.55
C ARG A 126 14.96 -1.48 0.15
N GLN A 127 14.84 -1.58 1.47
CA GLN A 127 15.39 -2.73 2.21
C GLN A 127 14.57 -3.99 1.93
N LEU A 128 13.25 -3.89 1.89
CA LEU A 128 12.38 -5.01 1.51
C LEU A 128 12.68 -5.54 0.11
N SER A 129 12.97 -4.67 -0.87
CA SER A 129 13.32 -5.12 -2.22
C SER A 129 14.66 -5.87 -2.27
N LYS A 130 15.62 -5.51 -1.40
CA LYS A 130 16.92 -6.20 -1.30
C LYS A 130 16.82 -7.55 -0.59
N LEU A 131 15.86 -7.69 0.31
CA LEU A 131 15.61 -8.90 1.10
C LEU A 131 14.63 -9.87 0.43
N ARG A 132 14.14 -9.57 -0.78
CA ARG A 132 13.37 -10.52 -1.57
C ARG A 132 14.26 -11.71 -1.91
N VAL A 133 14.01 -12.83 -1.23
CA VAL A 133 14.50 -14.16 -1.56
C VAL A 133 13.40 -14.89 -2.30
#